data_AF-A0A970IT11-F1
#
_entry.id   AF-A0A970IT11-F1
#
_cell.length_a   1.000
_cell.length_b   1.000
_cell.length_c   1.000
_cell.angle_alpha   90.00
_cell.angle_beta   90.00
_cell.angle_gamma   90.00
#
_symmetry.space_group_name_H-M   'P 1'
#
loop_
_entity.id
_entity.type
_entity.pdbx_description
1 polymer ?
#
loop_
_entity_poly.entity_id
_entity_poly.type
_entity_poly.pdbx_seq_one_letter_code
_entity_poly.pdbx_strand_id
1 'polypeptide(L)'
;MKKTFILLLIVLASFLVSCEKNETNANAQFNQAVDNFTFQENNSYITADFRLSQQLAHEKQTIEISWEITTGDRGAEIIDVNLVKITRPEYEEGDVTVELLATFTLGEFIKTKTYQFKVIAFLENTTTEKDSYVVYINIDGFAKYYYDYAVADELVSNLEAFKEQGVFFENLNTEFPSLTNPVQAMIISGTTSSGVENVYRYYDKTNDIVVQQARDNKAETIYQAAVRRNIPTATIRHFPAEDVLNTYTLDKLYVNVEQGKEANQKERFMQAIKLVKGEEFINGTTLQRVEEVPRLLTIYVDDVDGLGHNYETVYGIRRASNEEGRINNVLAAIEELDDLINQLVNAYKERGIYNKTAFFITTDHGMTPFGDTSWNPFGEYGKSKWPELRDKLKEINSSYIFEYLGPGDKPKLDTTVVGVSTGLQMLLTFKNQRMTNEQLDAIKSSMEQEYYIEEVLTRSQLNQLGVWRGANIDLLVIPKDRYHFHGRDNPNRRYQASGQHDTMLSSSKNIYGLIFGGLVKTDLVINDQVSVASFGVMMAEVLGFKLRDATTEGLDIFNNT
;
A
#
# COMPACT_ATOMS: atom_id res chain seq x y z
N MET A 1 -53.22 -66.53 26.79
CA MET A 1 -53.54 -65.23 26.18
C MET A 1 -52.31 -64.32 26.29
N LYS A 2 -51.79 -63.85 25.14
CA LYS A 2 -50.97 -62.64 24.93
C LYS A 2 -49.51 -62.55 25.46
N LYS A 3 -48.61 -62.42 24.45
CA LYS A 3 -47.47 -61.47 24.30
C LYS A 3 -46.19 -61.85 25.09
N THR A 4 -44.94 -61.72 24.62
CA THR A 4 -44.24 -60.76 23.74
C THR A 4 -42.84 -61.33 23.38
N PHE A 5 -42.13 -60.71 22.42
CA PHE A 5 -40.69 -60.81 22.08
C PHE A 5 -40.26 -61.74 20.93
N ILE A 6 -40.66 -61.36 19.71
CA ILE A 6 -39.78 -61.43 18.53
C ILE A 6 -39.71 -60.00 17.98
N LEU A 7 -38.70 -59.22 18.41
CA LEU A 7 -38.33 -57.96 17.76
C LEU A 7 -36.94 -57.49 18.25
N LEU A 8 -35.85 -58.16 17.84
CA LEU A 8 -34.49 -57.61 18.06
C LEU A 8 -33.42 -58.15 17.09
N LEU A 9 -33.75 -58.44 15.83
CA LEU A 9 -32.73 -58.77 14.82
C LEU A 9 -32.83 -58.01 13.49
N ILE A 10 -33.88 -57.21 13.27
CA ILE A 10 -34.07 -56.43 12.02
C ILE A 10 -33.56 -54.98 12.15
N VAL A 11 -33.31 -54.49 13.37
CA VAL A 11 -32.83 -53.10 13.58
C VAL A 11 -31.31 -52.97 13.40
N LEU A 12 -30.51 -54.00 13.71
CA LEU A 12 -29.05 -53.93 13.53
C LEU A 12 -28.60 -53.98 12.06
N ALA A 13 -29.24 -54.81 11.22
CA ALA A 13 -28.93 -54.89 9.79
C ALA A 13 -29.32 -53.59 9.04
N SER A 14 -30.41 -52.93 9.48
CA SER A 14 -30.84 -51.64 8.92
C SER A 14 -29.88 -50.50 9.29
N PHE A 15 -29.30 -50.54 10.50
CA PHE A 15 -28.31 -49.55 10.95
C PHE A 15 -26.95 -49.74 10.25
N LEU A 16 -26.47 -50.97 10.09
CA LEU A 16 -25.21 -51.26 9.38
C LEU A 16 -25.29 -50.88 7.89
N VAL A 17 -26.38 -51.23 7.21
CA VAL A 17 -26.59 -50.85 5.80
C VAL A 17 -26.81 -49.33 5.63
N SER A 18 -27.36 -48.66 6.64
CA SER A 18 -27.50 -47.19 6.68
C SER A 18 -26.15 -46.49 6.88
N CYS A 19 -25.29 -47.01 7.78
CA CYS A 19 -23.92 -46.53 7.95
C CYS A 19 -23.07 -46.74 6.69
N GLU A 20 -23.07 -47.93 6.08
CA GLU A 20 -22.32 -48.20 4.84
C GLU A 20 -22.79 -47.32 3.68
N LYS A 21 -24.11 -47.13 3.49
CA LYS A 21 -24.64 -46.23 2.46
C LYS A 21 -24.27 -44.76 2.72
N ASN A 22 -24.24 -44.34 3.98
CA ASN A 22 -23.85 -42.97 4.35
C ASN A 22 -22.35 -42.72 4.14
N GLU A 23 -21.48 -43.67 4.48
CA GLU A 23 -20.04 -43.58 4.19
C GLU A 23 -19.75 -43.59 2.69
N THR A 24 -20.45 -44.44 1.93
CA THR A 24 -20.32 -44.49 0.46
C THR A 24 -20.74 -43.16 -0.19
N ASN A 25 -21.81 -42.54 0.32
CA ASN A 25 -22.26 -41.23 -0.13
C ASN A 25 -21.30 -40.11 0.27
N ALA A 26 -20.75 -40.13 1.49
CA ALA A 26 -19.78 -39.15 1.96
C ALA A 26 -18.49 -39.21 1.13
N ASN A 27 -17.98 -40.41 0.85
CA ASN A 27 -16.82 -40.60 -0.02
C ASN A 27 -17.11 -40.15 -1.47
N ALA A 28 -18.29 -40.44 -2.02
CA ALA A 28 -18.67 -39.98 -3.36
C ALA A 28 -18.76 -38.44 -3.46
N GLN A 29 -19.35 -37.80 -2.45
CA GLN A 29 -19.45 -36.34 -2.39
C GLN A 29 -18.09 -35.68 -2.13
N PHE A 30 -17.23 -36.27 -1.28
CA PHE A 30 -15.84 -35.84 -1.08
C PHE A 30 -15.04 -35.91 -2.39
N ASN A 31 -15.14 -37.04 -3.11
CA ASN A 31 -14.49 -37.19 -4.41
C ASN A 31 -14.97 -36.15 -5.42
N GLN A 32 -16.28 -35.92 -5.49
CA GLN A 32 -16.88 -34.92 -6.37
C GLN A 32 -16.45 -33.49 -6.01
N ALA A 33 -16.34 -33.17 -4.73
CA ALA A 33 -15.85 -31.87 -4.26
C ALA A 33 -14.39 -31.64 -4.65
N VAL A 34 -13.52 -32.65 -4.49
CA VAL A 34 -12.11 -32.60 -4.94
C VAL A 34 -12.01 -32.51 -6.46
N ASP A 35 -12.90 -33.17 -7.20
CA ASP A 35 -12.89 -33.13 -8.66
C ASP A 35 -13.35 -31.77 -9.21
N ASN A 36 -14.33 -31.15 -8.55
CA ASN A 36 -14.85 -29.82 -8.89
C ASN A 36 -14.00 -28.65 -8.36
N PHE A 37 -12.94 -28.93 -7.60
CA PHE A 37 -12.03 -27.91 -7.11
C PHE A 37 -11.36 -27.16 -8.26
N THR A 38 -11.52 -25.84 -8.28
CA THR A 38 -10.94 -24.93 -9.27
C THR A 38 -10.09 -23.85 -8.59
N PHE A 39 -9.17 -23.27 -9.36
CA PHE A 39 -8.38 -22.13 -8.94
C PHE A 39 -8.94 -20.84 -9.54
N GLN A 40 -8.66 -19.74 -8.86
CA GLN A 40 -8.67 -18.42 -9.47
C GLN A 40 -7.22 -18.07 -9.81
N GLU A 41 -6.94 -18.01 -11.11
CA GLU A 41 -5.67 -17.56 -11.66
C GLU A 41 -5.78 -16.07 -11.99
N ASN A 42 -4.78 -15.29 -11.58
CA ASN A 42 -4.52 -13.96 -12.13
C ASN A 42 -3.08 -13.95 -12.66
N ASN A 43 -2.72 -12.94 -13.43
CA ASN A 43 -1.43 -12.77 -14.06
C ASN A 43 -0.23 -12.87 -13.09
N SER A 44 -0.40 -12.79 -11.77
CA SER A 44 0.73 -12.74 -10.81
C SER A 44 0.61 -13.71 -9.61
N TYR A 45 -0.49 -14.44 -9.44
CA TYR A 45 -0.67 -15.40 -8.33
C TYR A 45 -1.83 -16.36 -8.61
N ILE A 46 -1.84 -17.47 -7.88
CA ILE A 46 -2.92 -18.46 -7.90
C ILE A 46 -3.53 -18.55 -6.51
N THR A 47 -4.84 -18.37 -6.42
CA THR A 47 -5.58 -18.58 -5.17
C THR A 47 -6.61 -19.68 -5.33
N ALA A 48 -6.86 -20.44 -4.28
CA ALA A 48 -7.95 -21.39 -4.23
C ALA A 48 -9.17 -20.72 -3.56
N ASP A 49 -10.32 -20.66 -4.24
CA ASP A 49 -11.58 -20.19 -3.65
C ASP A 49 -12.41 -21.40 -3.21
N PHE A 50 -12.47 -21.61 -1.89
CA PHE A 50 -13.24 -22.70 -1.28
C PHE A 50 -14.68 -22.27 -0.97
N ARG A 51 -15.52 -22.14 -2.01
CA ARG A 51 -16.99 -21.98 -1.80
C ARG A 51 -17.70 -23.28 -1.35
N LEU A 52 -16.94 -24.33 -1.04
CA LEU A 52 -17.43 -25.63 -0.59
C LEU A 52 -17.55 -25.72 0.94
N SER A 53 -18.05 -24.66 1.58
CA SER A 53 -18.50 -24.69 2.98
C SER A 53 -19.95 -25.21 3.13
N GLN A 54 -20.62 -25.61 2.04
CA GLN A 54 -21.91 -26.31 2.16
C GLN A 54 -21.69 -27.78 2.55
N GLN A 55 -21.49 -27.96 3.86
CA GLN A 55 -21.85 -29.13 4.67
C GLN A 55 -22.12 -30.41 3.87
N LEU A 56 -21.11 -31.29 3.80
CA LEU A 56 -21.38 -32.71 3.74
C LEU A 56 -22.23 -33.04 4.97
N ALA A 57 -23.47 -33.45 4.76
CA ALA A 57 -24.52 -33.57 5.77
C ALA A 57 -24.31 -34.75 6.76
N HIS A 58 -23.05 -35.12 7.01
CA HIS A 58 -22.66 -36.07 8.04
C HIS A 58 -21.52 -35.45 8.87
N GLU A 59 -21.76 -35.32 10.17
CA GLU A 59 -20.77 -35.01 11.22
C GLU A 59 -20.07 -33.63 11.26
N LYS A 60 -20.45 -32.63 10.45
CA LYS A 60 -19.81 -31.29 10.48
C LYS A 60 -18.27 -31.34 10.25
N GLN A 61 -17.77 -32.35 9.56
CA GLN A 61 -16.34 -32.43 9.22
C GLN A 61 -16.00 -31.45 8.08
N THR A 62 -14.87 -30.78 8.18
CA THR A 62 -14.35 -29.84 7.17
C THR A 62 -13.28 -30.51 6.32
N ILE A 63 -13.26 -30.22 5.01
CA ILE A 63 -12.17 -30.66 4.15
C ILE A 63 -10.93 -29.82 4.46
N GLU A 64 -9.83 -30.46 4.85
CA GLU A 64 -8.51 -29.85 5.02
C GLU A 64 -7.67 -30.02 3.75
N ILE A 65 -6.81 -29.04 3.45
CA ILE A 65 -5.88 -29.11 2.32
C ILE A 65 -4.47 -28.79 2.79
N SER A 66 -3.53 -29.62 2.36
CA SER A 66 -2.11 -29.31 2.41
C SER A 66 -1.52 -29.34 1.01
N TRP A 67 -0.47 -28.56 0.80
CA TRP A 67 0.21 -28.43 -0.48
C TRP A 67 1.63 -28.94 -0.37
N GLU A 68 2.13 -29.49 -1.47
CA GLU A 68 3.54 -29.80 -1.67
C GLU A 68 3.93 -29.34 -3.08
N ILE A 69 5.07 -28.65 -3.20
CA ILE A 69 5.63 -28.27 -4.50
C ILE A 69 6.45 -29.46 -4.98
N THR A 70 5.99 -30.16 -6.02
CA THR A 70 6.60 -31.43 -6.45
C THR A 70 7.67 -31.25 -7.52
N THR A 71 7.60 -30.16 -8.30
CA THR A 71 8.69 -29.72 -9.19
C THR A 71 8.69 -28.20 -9.34
N GLY A 72 9.89 -27.60 -9.39
CA GLY A 72 10.09 -26.18 -9.70
C GLY A 72 10.12 -25.22 -8.50
N ASP A 73 11.06 -25.40 -7.55
CA ASP A 73 11.34 -24.49 -6.41
C ASP A 73 11.57 -23.01 -6.79
N ARG A 74 11.64 -22.68 -8.09
CA ARG A 74 11.78 -21.30 -8.58
C ARG A 74 10.41 -20.74 -8.88
N GLY A 75 9.81 -20.13 -7.86
CA GLY A 75 8.69 -19.21 -8.03
C GLY A 75 7.45 -19.59 -7.23
N ALA A 76 7.26 -20.85 -6.83
CA ALA A 76 6.10 -21.24 -6.02
C ALA A 76 6.42 -21.21 -4.52
N GLU A 77 5.52 -20.64 -3.72
CA GLU A 77 5.61 -20.59 -2.26
C GLU A 77 4.25 -20.93 -1.65
N ILE A 78 4.22 -21.90 -0.73
CA ILE A 78 3.01 -22.24 0.03
C ILE A 78 2.87 -21.20 1.15
N ILE A 79 1.96 -20.26 0.96
CA ILE A 79 1.74 -19.15 1.90
C ILE A 79 0.75 -19.55 3.00
N ASP A 80 -0.24 -20.37 2.67
CA ASP A 80 -1.29 -20.83 3.58
C ASP A 80 -2.00 -22.09 3.05
N VAL A 81 -2.87 -22.70 3.86
CA VAL A 81 -3.66 -23.90 3.50
C VAL A 81 -4.48 -23.74 2.21
N ASN A 82 -4.86 -22.51 1.84
CA ASN A 82 -5.65 -22.21 0.64
C ASN A 82 -4.94 -21.24 -0.33
N LEU A 83 -3.65 -20.97 -0.12
CA LEU A 83 -2.90 -20.00 -0.93
C LEU A 83 -1.51 -20.51 -1.29
N VAL A 84 -1.27 -20.65 -2.58
CA VAL A 84 0.07 -20.86 -3.14
C VAL A 84 0.42 -19.69 -4.05
N LYS A 85 1.42 -18.91 -3.67
CA LYS A 85 1.95 -17.84 -4.52
C LYS A 85 2.79 -18.49 -5.60
N ILE A 86 2.61 -18.10 -6.86
CA ILE A 86 3.50 -18.49 -7.96
C ILE A 86 4.03 -17.22 -8.62
N THR A 87 5.33 -17.02 -8.54
CA THR A 87 6.10 -15.89 -9.04
C THR A 87 6.51 -16.17 -10.48
N ARG A 88 6.33 -15.19 -11.38
CA ARG A 88 6.80 -15.33 -12.75
C ARG A 88 8.33 -15.33 -12.83
N PRO A 89 8.93 -16.14 -13.71
CA PRO A 89 10.36 -16.05 -14.02
C PRO A 89 10.73 -14.67 -14.55
N GLU A 90 11.98 -14.27 -14.30
CA GLU A 90 12.52 -13.02 -14.83
C GLU A 90 12.65 -13.06 -16.37
N TYR A 91 12.86 -11.88 -16.98
CA TYR A 91 12.93 -11.69 -18.44
C TYR A 91 13.85 -12.68 -19.17
N GLU A 92 14.93 -13.14 -18.52
CA GLU A 92 15.94 -14.02 -19.11
C GLU A 92 15.76 -15.50 -18.75
N GLU A 93 14.83 -15.82 -17.84
CA GLU A 93 14.73 -17.16 -17.25
C GLU A 93 13.84 -18.13 -18.06
N GLY A 94 13.05 -17.62 -19.01
CA GLY A 94 12.16 -18.41 -19.86
C GLY A 94 10.94 -18.99 -19.12
N ASP A 95 10.01 -19.60 -19.86
CA ASP A 95 8.81 -20.20 -19.27
C ASP A 95 9.18 -21.32 -18.30
N VAL A 96 8.51 -21.38 -17.14
CA VAL A 96 8.66 -22.48 -16.18
C VAL A 96 7.36 -23.25 -16.02
N THR A 97 7.48 -24.53 -15.69
CA THR A 97 6.34 -25.34 -15.24
C THR A 97 6.48 -25.59 -13.76
N VAL A 98 5.45 -25.23 -13.01
CA VAL A 98 5.33 -25.49 -11.57
C VAL A 98 4.32 -26.60 -11.38
N GLU A 99 4.67 -27.61 -10.58
CA GLU A 99 3.73 -28.65 -10.18
C GLU A 99 3.41 -28.55 -8.69
N LEU A 100 2.11 -28.51 -8.38
CA LEU A 100 1.59 -28.49 -7.01
C LEU A 100 0.79 -29.75 -6.75
N LEU A 101 1.13 -30.47 -5.70
CA LEU A 101 0.36 -31.59 -5.16
C LEU A 101 -0.54 -31.07 -4.04
N ALA A 102 -1.85 -31.09 -4.28
CA ALA A 102 -2.85 -30.86 -3.25
C ALA A 102 -3.19 -32.19 -2.56
N THR A 103 -3.17 -32.22 -1.23
CA THR A 103 -3.69 -33.33 -0.43
C THR A 103 -4.94 -32.86 0.29
N PHE A 104 -6.07 -33.46 -0.05
CA PHE A 104 -7.38 -33.19 0.54
C PHE A 104 -7.67 -34.25 1.61
N THR A 105 -8.11 -33.82 2.79
CA THR A 105 -8.44 -34.71 3.91
C THR A 105 -9.84 -34.41 4.45
N LEU A 106 -10.65 -35.44 4.67
CA LEU A 106 -11.96 -35.37 5.34
C LEU A 106 -12.10 -36.57 6.28
N GLY A 107 -11.88 -36.38 7.57
CA GLY A 107 -11.82 -37.48 8.52
C GLY A 107 -10.69 -38.46 8.14
N GLU A 108 -11.04 -39.71 7.82
CA GLU A 108 -10.08 -40.73 7.33
C GLU A 108 -9.91 -40.73 5.80
N PHE A 109 -10.74 -40.00 5.06
CA PHE A 109 -10.65 -39.94 3.60
C PHE A 109 -9.51 -39.00 3.18
N ILE A 110 -8.59 -39.52 2.37
CA ILE A 110 -7.48 -38.74 1.79
C ILE A 110 -7.53 -38.89 0.28
N LYS A 111 -7.44 -37.77 -0.44
CA LYS A 111 -7.30 -37.75 -1.90
C LYS A 111 -6.23 -36.74 -2.28
N THR A 112 -5.36 -37.11 -3.20
CA THR A 112 -4.34 -36.20 -3.73
C THR A 112 -4.64 -35.84 -5.18
N LYS A 113 -4.31 -34.61 -5.60
CA LYS A 113 -4.41 -34.17 -6.99
C LYS A 113 -3.25 -33.26 -7.34
N THR A 114 -2.56 -33.58 -8.43
CA THR A 114 -1.48 -32.77 -8.97
C THR A 114 -2.02 -31.76 -9.96
N TYR A 115 -1.51 -30.54 -9.88
CA TYR A 115 -1.83 -29.44 -10.77
C TYR A 115 -0.55 -28.93 -11.40
N GLN A 116 -0.54 -28.79 -12.73
CA GLN A 116 0.57 -28.25 -13.48
C GLN A 116 0.23 -26.84 -13.97
N PHE A 117 1.11 -25.89 -13.71
CA PHE A 117 0.96 -24.50 -14.11
C PHE A 117 2.12 -24.11 -15.02
N LYS A 118 1.80 -23.72 -16.26
CA LYS A 118 2.78 -23.11 -17.15
C LYS A 118 2.85 -21.62 -16.87
N VAL A 119 3.92 -21.19 -16.22
CA VAL A 119 4.17 -19.79 -15.90
C VAL A 119 5.03 -19.21 -17.03
N ILE A 120 4.38 -18.44 -17.91
CA ILE A 120 5.07 -17.78 -19.01
C ILE A 120 6.03 -16.74 -18.41
N ALA A 121 7.28 -16.72 -18.89
CA ALA A 121 8.21 -15.64 -18.53
C ALA A 121 7.59 -14.29 -18.85
N PHE A 122 7.98 -13.26 -18.11
CA PHE A 122 7.53 -11.93 -18.47
C PHE A 122 8.14 -11.56 -19.84
N LEU A 123 7.31 -11.59 -20.89
CA LEU A 123 7.74 -11.17 -22.21
C LEU A 123 7.88 -9.65 -22.20
N GLU A 124 9.08 -9.16 -22.49
CA GLU A 124 9.26 -7.76 -22.78
C GLU A 124 8.46 -7.43 -24.04
N ASN A 125 7.31 -6.78 -23.86
CA ASN A 125 6.62 -6.17 -24.99
C ASN A 125 7.54 -5.10 -25.54
N THR A 126 8.11 -5.34 -26.71
CA THR A 126 8.72 -4.31 -27.55
C THR A 126 7.59 -3.44 -28.08
N THR A 127 7.07 -2.55 -27.25
CA THR A 127 6.28 -1.42 -27.71
C THR A 127 7.21 -0.47 -28.44
N THR A 128 6.74 0.09 -29.54
CA THR A 128 7.46 1.10 -30.31
C THR A 128 7.91 2.20 -29.36
N GLU A 129 9.20 2.49 -29.30
CA GLU A 129 9.74 3.56 -28.45
C GLU A 129 8.99 4.86 -28.76
N LYS A 130 8.29 5.40 -27.76
CA LYS A 130 7.58 6.68 -27.90
C LYS A 130 8.54 7.81 -27.57
N ASP A 131 8.70 8.79 -28.45
CA ASP A 131 9.41 10.04 -28.14
C ASP A 131 8.53 10.92 -27.23
N SER A 132 8.43 10.49 -25.96
CA SER A 132 7.58 11.07 -24.91
C SER A 132 8.39 11.30 -23.65
N TYR A 133 7.97 12.29 -22.87
CA TYR A 133 8.56 12.71 -21.62
C TYR A 133 7.55 12.57 -20.48
N VAL A 134 8.02 12.08 -19.34
CA VAL A 134 7.29 12.01 -18.07
C VAL A 134 7.97 12.90 -17.06
N VAL A 135 7.20 13.78 -16.43
CA VAL A 135 7.62 14.55 -15.26
C VAL A 135 6.74 14.14 -14.09
N TYR A 136 7.31 13.49 -13.09
CA TYR A 136 6.61 13.11 -11.88
C TYR A 136 7.03 14.00 -10.71
N ILE A 137 6.07 14.67 -10.09
CA ILE A 137 6.26 15.55 -8.96
C ILE A 137 5.49 14.96 -7.78
N ASN A 138 6.24 14.51 -6.78
CA ASN A 138 5.69 14.11 -5.49
C ASN A 138 5.83 15.24 -4.48
N ILE A 139 4.71 15.73 -3.98
CA ILE A 139 4.65 16.72 -2.90
C ILE A 139 4.20 15.98 -1.64
N ASP A 140 5.15 15.50 -0.84
CA ASP A 140 4.88 14.65 0.33
C ASP A 140 3.87 15.32 1.28
N GLY A 141 2.87 14.55 1.74
CA GLY A 141 1.83 15.04 2.64
C GLY A 141 0.77 15.96 2.03
N PHE A 142 0.70 16.14 0.71
CA PHE A 142 -0.26 17.06 0.06
C PHE A 142 -1.70 16.51 -0.02
N ALA A 143 -2.39 16.55 1.13
CA ALA A 143 -3.78 16.14 1.26
C ALA A 143 -4.73 16.94 0.33
N LYS A 144 -5.80 16.30 -0.16
CA LYS A 144 -6.80 16.95 -1.02
C LYS A 144 -7.42 18.18 -0.35
N TYR A 145 -7.67 18.13 0.96
CA TYR A 145 -8.26 19.26 1.68
C TYR A 145 -7.32 20.46 1.82
N TYR A 146 -5.99 20.29 1.75
CA TYR A 146 -5.06 21.42 1.69
C TYR A 146 -5.20 22.16 0.38
N TYR A 147 -5.33 21.43 -0.72
CA TYR A 147 -5.61 22.03 -2.02
C TYR A 147 -6.96 22.75 -2.02
N ASP A 148 -8.02 22.16 -1.43
CA ASP A 148 -9.33 22.80 -1.36
C ASP A 148 -9.29 24.13 -0.58
N TYR A 149 -8.51 24.19 0.51
CA TYR A 149 -8.27 25.43 1.23
C TYR A 149 -7.45 26.43 0.42
N ALA A 150 -6.40 25.99 -0.28
CA ALA A 150 -5.59 26.85 -1.13
C ALA A 150 -6.39 27.45 -2.29
N VAL A 151 -7.34 26.69 -2.88
CA VAL A 151 -8.27 27.20 -3.90
C VAL A 151 -9.21 28.23 -3.31
N ALA A 152 -9.79 27.96 -2.13
CA ALA A 152 -10.69 28.89 -1.46
C ALA A 152 -10.01 30.24 -1.11
N ASP A 153 -8.70 30.20 -0.83
CA ASP A 153 -7.88 31.37 -0.53
C ASP A 153 -7.19 31.97 -1.77
N GLU A 154 -7.50 31.49 -2.98
CA GLU A 154 -6.96 31.97 -4.27
C GLU A 154 -5.41 31.86 -4.39
N LEU A 155 -4.79 30.88 -3.71
CA LEU A 155 -3.33 30.73 -3.62
C LEU A 155 -2.70 29.87 -4.73
N VAL A 156 -3.50 29.12 -5.51
CA VAL A 156 -3.02 28.09 -6.45
C VAL A 156 -3.55 28.28 -7.87
N SER A 157 -3.45 29.50 -8.37
CA SER A 157 -4.00 29.87 -9.68
C SER A 157 -3.39 29.08 -10.85
N ASN A 158 -2.12 28.66 -10.76
CA ASN A 158 -1.50 27.89 -11.83
C ASN A 158 -2.01 26.43 -11.82
N LEU A 159 -2.13 25.79 -10.66
CA LEU A 159 -2.72 24.45 -10.54
C LEU A 159 -4.18 24.42 -11.00
N GLU A 160 -4.97 25.46 -10.71
CA GLU A 160 -6.33 25.61 -11.27
C GLU A 160 -6.31 25.71 -12.80
N ALA A 161 -5.39 26.49 -13.37
CA ALA A 161 -5.24 26.57 -14.81
C ALA A 161 -4.78 25.24 -15.44
N PHE A 162 -3.94 24.46 -14.75
CA PHE A 162 -3.50 23.15 -15.23
C PHE A 162 -4.58 22.08 -15.13
N LYS A 163 -5.49 22.18 -14.15
CA LYS A 163 -6.69 21.35 -14.05
C LYS A 163 -7.58 21.47 -15.30
N GLU A 164 -7.79 22.68 -15.82
CA GLU A 164 -8.51 22.88 -17.09
C GLU A 164 -7.75 22.29 -18.30
N GLN A 165 -6.43 22.18 -18.21
CA GLN A 165 -5.54 21.67 -19.27
C GLN A 165 -5.22 20.18 -19.12
N GLY A 166 -5.91 19.44 -18.24
CA GLY A 166 -5.56 18.06 -17.95
C GLY A 166 -6.70 17.24 -17.37
N VAL A 167 -6.30 16.22 -16.62
CA VAL A 167 -7.15 15.30 -15.88
C VAL A 167 -6.92 15.52 -14.39
N PHE A 168 -7.96 16.01 -13.72
CA PHE A 168 -7.98 16.20 -12.28
C PHE A 168 -8.73 15.06 -11.59
N PHE A 169 -8.22 14.64 -10.44
CA PHE A 169 -8.79 13.53 -9.68
C PHE A 169 -9.43 14.05 -8.40
N GLU A 170 -10.77 14.02 -8.35
CA GLU A 170 -11.51 14.48 -7.16
C GLU A 170 -11.38 13.49 -5.99
N ASN A 171 -11.18 12.20 -6.31
CA ASN A 171 -11.14 11.09 -5.35
C ASN A 171 -9.92 10.19 -5.59
N LEU A 172 -8.73 10.79 -5.66
CA LEU A 172 -7.48 10.04 -5.66
C LEU A 172 -7.15 9.61 -4.23
N ASN A 173 -6.90 8.32 -4.03
CA ASN A 173 -6.59 7.77 -2.73
C ASN A 173 -5.18 7.20 -2.67
N THR A 174 -4.49 7.48 -1.56
CA THR A 174 -3.31 6.71 -1.15
C THR A 174 -3.70 5.28 -0.75
N GLU A 175 -2.69 4.44 -0.62
CA GLU A 175 -2.77 3.03 -0.29
C GLU A 175 -2.38 2.76 1.17
N PHE A 176 -2.74 1.58 1.68
CA PHE A 176 -2.26 1.15 2.99
C PHE A 176 -0.83 0.57 2.90
N PRO A 177 0.05 0.89 3.87
CA PRO A 177 -0.10 1.95 4.86
C PRO A 177 0.17 3.31 4.22
N SER A 178 -0.55 4.35 4.67
CA SER A 178 -0.42 5.74 4.24
C SER A 178 0.85 6.39 4.81
N LEU A 179 2.00 5.87 4.38
CA LEU A 179 3.34 6.27 4.83
C LEU A 179 4.27 6.45 3.62
N THR A 180 5.13 7.47 3.67
CA THR A 180 6.06 7.87 2.59
C THR A 180 6.74 6.69 1.90
N ASN A 181 7.59 5.93 2.61
CA ASN A 181 8.40 4.86 2.01
C ASN A 181 7.57 3.79 1.25
N PRO A 182 6.59 3.12 1.90
CA PRO A 182 5.82 2.08 1.21
C PRO A 182 4.97 2.64 0.07
N VAL A 183 4.37 3.84 0.22
CA VAL A 183 3.55 4.39 -0.87
C VAL A 183 4.40 4.86 -2.05
N GLN A 184 5.56 5.48 -1.82
CA GLN A 184 6.48 5.81 -2.91
C GLN A 184 6.88 4.55 -3.70
N ALA A 185 7.15 3.44 -3.01
CA ALA A 185 7.42 2.16 -3.65
C ALA A 185 6.21 1.67 -4.46
N MET A 186 4.99 1.77 -3.93
CA MET A 186 3.75 1.39 -4.62
C MET A 186 3.51 2.23 -5.89
N ILE A 187 3.71 3.55 -5.82
CA ILE A 187 3.55 4.46 -6.97
C ILE A 187 4.53 4.08 -8.07
N ILE A 188 5.83 3.97 -7.77
CA ILE A 188 6.83 3.71 -8.82
C ILE A 188 6.80 2.27 -9.35
N SER A 189 6.09 1.35 -8.69
CA SER A 189 5.93 -0.04 -9.12
C SER A 189 4.53 -0.37 -9.66
N GLY A 190 3.55 0.51 -9.54
CA GLY A 190 2.19 0.28 -10.05
C GLY A 190 1.45 -0.85 -9.32
N THR A 191 1.71 -1.03 -8.03
CA THR A 191 1.13 -2.12 -7.22
C THR A 191 0.88 -1.65 -5.79
N THR A 192 0.18 -2.46 -4.99
CA THR A 192 -0.12 -2.18 -3.58
C THR A 192 0.95 -2.76 -2.67
N SER A 193 0.77 -2.63 -1.35
CA SER A 193 1.63 -3.27 -0.34
C SER A 193 1.89 -4.75 -0.64
N SER A 194 0.90 -5.48 -1.16
CA SER A 194 1.02 -6.89 -1.52
C SER A 194 2.06 -7.19 -2.59
N GLY A 195 2.32 -6.25 -3.50
CA GLY A 195 3.34 -6.40 -4.54
C GLY A 195 4.72 -5.92 -4.08
N VAL A 196 4.79 -4.79 -3.36
CA VAL A 196 6.07 -4.25 -2.85
C VAL A 196 6.58 -4.97 -1.60
N GLU A 197 5.70 -5.72 -0.93
CA GLU A 197 5.94 -6.43 0.34
C GLU A 197 6.44 -5.51 1.46
N ASN A 198 5.91 -4.28 1.50
CA ASN A 198 6.28 -3.26 2.48
C ASN A 198 5.02 -2.71 3.18
N VAL A 199 4.95 -2.89 4.50
CA VAL A 199 3.91 -2.33 5.38
C VAL A 199 4.51 -1.40 6.44
N TYR A 200 5.75 -0.95 6.23
CA TYR A 200 6.57 -0.13 7.13
C TYR A 200 6.91 -0.79 8.47
N ARG A 201 5.93 -1.28 9.24
CA ARG A 201 6.17 -1.91 10.54
C ARG A 201 5.15 -2.99 10.82
N TYR A 202 5.62 -4.15 11.27
CA TYR A 202 4.76 -5.28 11.63
C TYR A 202 5.44 -6.16 12.68
N TYR A 203 4.67 -7.06 13.30
CA TYR A 203 5.18 -8.05 14.20
C TYR A 203 5.41 -9.38 13.45
N ASP A 204 6.67 -9.78 13.34
CA ASP A 204 7.05 -11.06 12.75
C ASP A 204 6.86 -12.16 13.80
N LYS A 205 5.77 -12.91 13.64
CA LYS A 205 5.43 -14.05 14.51
C LYS A 205 6.47 -15.16 14.48
N THR A 206 7.18 -15.34 13.37
CA THR A 206 8.15 -16.42 13.18
C THR A 206 9.40 -16.17 14.03
N ASN A 207 9.86 -14.92 14.05
CA ASN A 207 11.08 -14.53 14.76
C ASN A 207 10.81 -13.88 16.14
N ASP A 208 9.53 -13.73 16.51
CA ASP A 208 9.07 -13.14 17.78
C ASP A 208 9.66 -11.72 17.98
N ILE A 209 9.57 -10.88 16.95
CA ILE A 209 10.19 -9.54 16.91
C ILE A 209 9.36 -8.56 16.08
N VAL A 210 9.36 -7.28 16.45
CA VAL A 210 8.82 -6.21 15.61
C VAL A 210 9.86 -5.79 14.57
N VAL A 211 9.48 -5.91 13.29
CA VAL A 211 10.29 -5.50 12.14
C VAL A 211 9.85 -4.12 11.67
N GLN A 212 10.81 -3.24 11.41
CA GLN A 212 10.58 -2.01 10.66
C GLN A 212 11.30 -2.08 9.32
N GLN A 213 10.53 -1.95 8.27
CA GLN A 213 10.99 -1.88 6.89
C GLN A 213 11.40 -0.45 6.57
N ALA A 214 12.42 -0.31 5.75
CA ALA A 214 12.91 0.98 5.26
C ALA A 214 12.44 1.16 3.82
N ARG A 215 13.38 1.15 2.88
CA ARG A 215 13.14 1.32 1.44
C ARG A 215 12.94 -0.01 0.71
N ASP A 216 12.61 -1.06 1.45
CA ASP A 216 12.34 -2.38 0.89
C ASP A 216 11.26 -2.28 -0.20
N ASN A 217 11.56 -2.82 -1.38
CA ASN A 217 10.61 -2.95 -2.47
C ASN A 217 10.90 -4.24 -3.24
N LYS A 218 9.95 -5.18 -3.21
CA LYS A 218 10.07 -6.44 -3.94
C LYS A 218 9.75 -6.31 -5.44
N ALA A 219 8.94 -5.32 -5.80
CA ALA A 219 8.46 -5.10 -7.16
C ALA A 219 9.47 -4.34 -8.02
N GLU A 220 9.46 -4.57 -9.34
CA GLU A 220 10.19 -3.76 -10.31
C GLU A 220 9.70 -2.31 -10.23
N THR A 221 10.64 -1.36 -10.19
CA THR A 221 10.33 0.07 -10.22
C THR A 221 10.44 0.62 -11.64
N ILE A 222 9.76 1.73 -11.91
CA ILE A 222 9.88 2.47 -13.17
C ILE A 222 11.32 2.88 -13.47
N TYR A 223 12.15 3.13 -12.45
CA TYR A 223 13.57 3.43 -12.63
C TYR A 223 14.33 2.23 -13.18
N GLN A 224 14.13 1.04 -12.60
CA GLN A 224 14.76 -0.20 -13.08
C GLN A 224 14.31 -0.49 -14.52
N ALA A 225 13.01 -0.37 -14.78
CA ALA A 225 12.43 -0.60 -16.10
C ALA A 225 12.95 0.39 -17.16
N ALA A 226 13.08 1.68 -16.82
CA ALA A 226 13.59 2.73 -17.71
C ALA A 226 15.08 2.55 -18.00
N VAL A 227 15.90 2.31 -16.97
CA VAL A 227 17.35 2.08 -17.10
C VAL A 227 17.64 0.84 -17.95
N ARG A 228 16.91 -0.26 -17.75
CA ARG A 228 17.06 -1.48 -18.55
C ARG A 228 16.75 -1.26 -20.03
N ARG A 229 15.90 -0.27 -20.35
CA ARG A 229 15.52 0.13 -21.71
C ARG A 229 16.34 1.28 -22.28
N ASN A 230 17.39 1.73 -21.58
CA ASN A 230 18.21 2.88 -21.96
C ASN A 230 17.41 4.18 -22.12
N ILE A 231 16.32 4.35 -21.36
CA ILE A 231 15.56 5.60 -21.32
C ILE A 231 16.30 6.58 -20.40
N PRO A 232 16.76 7.75 -20.90
CA PRO A 232 17.46 8.73 -20.08
C PRO A 232 16.58 9.18 -18.92
N THR A 233 17.10 9.01 -17.71
CA THR A 233 16.34 9.18 -16.47
C THR A 233 17.10 10.06 -15.51
N ALA A 234 16.42 11.02 -14.89
CA ALA A 234 16.96 11.79 -13.79
C ALA A 234 15.94 11.89 -12.65
N THR A 235 16.45 12.06 -11.43
CA THR A 235 15.63 12.41 -10.28
C THR A 235 16.24 13.57 -9.52
N ILE A 236 15.38 14.42 -8.97
CA ILE A 236 15.74 15.39 -7.94
C ILE A 236 15.30 14.82 -6.59
N ARG A 237 16.27 14.25 -5.87
CA ARG A 237 16.13 13.74 -4.49
C ARG A 237 14.97 12.77 -4.24
N HIS A 238 14.47 12.05 -5.25
CA HIS A 238 13.49 10.99 -5.01
C HIS A 238 14.22 9.73 -4.51
N PHE A 239 14.28 9.60 -3.19
CA PHE A 239 15.09 8.62 -2.48
C PHE A 239 14.93 7.13 -2.87
N PRO A 240 13.78 6.62 -3.39
CA PRO A 240 13.68 5.24 -3.86
C PRO A 240 14.55 4.94 -5.09
N ALA A 241 15.07 5.97 -5.76
CA ALA A 241 15.93 5.81 -6.93
C ALA A 241 17.41 5.65 -6.60
N GLU A 242 17.83 5.80 -5.33
CA GLU A 242 19.26 5.83 -4.93
C GLU A 242 20.02 4.54 -5.26
N ASP A 243 19.34 3.39 -5.32
CA ASP A 243 19.97 2.10 -5.67
C ASP A 243 20.05 1.87 -7.20
N VAL A 244 19.45 2.75 -8.00
CA VAL A 244 19.33 2.60 -9.47
C VAL A 244 20.03 3.72 -10.22
N LEU A 245 19.94 4.95 -9.72
CA LEU A 245 20.49 6.16 -10.29
C LEU A 245 21.69 6.64 -9.46
N ASN A 246 22.59 7.42 -10.07
CA ASN A 246 23.78 7.91 -9.38
C ASN A 246 24.14 9.34 -9.79
N THR A 247 25.03 9.97 -9.02
CA THR A 247 25.40 11.38 -9.20
C THR A 247 26.19 11.66 -10.49
N TYR A 248 26.82 10.67 -11.12
CA TYR A 248 27.84 10.91 -12.16
C TYR A 248 27.42 10.51 -13.56
N THR A 249 26.43 9.64 -13.70
CA THR A 249 25.98 9.08 -14.97
C THR A 249 24.83 9.93 -15.51
N LEU A 250 25.08 10.75 -16.54
CA LEU A 250 24.15 11.80 -16.98
C LEU A 250 22.81 11.27 -17.53
N ASP A 251 22.78 10.06 -18.08
CA ASP A 251 21.57 9.37 -18.53
C ASP A 251 20.86 8.56 -17.42
N LYS A 252 21.44 8.52 -16.20
CA LYS A 252 20.93 7.81 -15.01
C LYS A 252 21.19 8.62 -13.74
N LEU A 253 20.70 9.85 -13.73
CA LEU A 253 21.18 10.89 -12.83
C LEU A 253 20.38 10.99 -11.54
N TYR A 254 21.05 10.90 -10.39
CA TYR A 254 20.51 11.31 -9.10
C TYR A 254 21.04 12.69 -8.73
N VAL A 255 20.14 13.67 -8.65
CA VAL A 255 20.47 15.08 -8.40
C VAL A 255 20.15 15.44 -6.96
N ASN A 256 21.19 15.90 -6.27
CA ASN A 256 21.12 16.56 -4.98
C ASN A 256 21.08 18.08 -5.16
N VAL A 257 20.62 18.78 -4.13
CA VAL A 257 20.88 20.21 -4.01
C VAL A 257 22.37 20.45 -3.76
N GLU A 258 22.82 21.67 -3.99
CA GLU A 258 24.19 22.10 -3.72
C GLU A 258 24.55 21.90 -2.24
N GLN A 259 25.75 21.37 -1.97
CA GLN A 259 26.19 21.09 -0.61
C GLN A 259 26.21 22.38 0.21
N GLY A 260 25.64 22.34 1.41
CA GLY A 260 25.55 23.49 2.32
C GLY A 260 24.30 24.33 2.12
N LYS A 261 23.48 24.03 1.11
CA LYS A 261 22.12 24.57 1.01
C LYS A 261 21.11 23.67 1.70
N GLU A 262 20.06 24.31 2.21
CA GLU A 262 18.90 23.62 2.73
C GLU A 262 18.08 23.03 1.57
N ALA A 263 17.79 21.74 1.64
CA ALA A 263 17.13 21.02 0.55
C ALA A 263 15.61 21.23 0.55
N ASN A 264 15.15 22.47 0.60
CA ASN A 264 13.73 22.83 0.50
C ASN A 264 13.21 22.74 -0.94
N GLN A 265 11.89 22.89 -1.11
CA GLN A 265 11.22 22.84 -2.40
C GLN A 265 11.83 23.77 -3.46
N LYS A 266 12.21 24.99 -3.06
CA LYS A 266 12.80 25.97 -3.98
C LYS A 266 14.12 25.47 -4.56
N GLU A 267 15.06 25.03 -3.72
CA GLU A 267 16.35 24.54 -4.21
C GLU A 267 16.18 23.26 -5.05
N ARG A 268 15.24 22.38 -4.71
CA ARG A 268 14.94 21.18 -5.51
C ARG A 268 14.37 21.54 -6.90
N PHE A 269 13.37 22.42 -6.96
CA PHE A 269 12.81 22.85 -8.25
C PHE A 269 13.81 23.64 -9.09
N MET A 270 14.66 24.47 -8.47
CA MET A 270 15.71 25.16 -9.21
C MET A 270 16.72 24.21 -9.86
N GLN A 271 17.05 23.07 -9.23
CA GLN A 271 17.85 22.01 -9.86
C GLN A 271 17.11 21.42 -11.07
N ALA A 272 15.82 21.09 -10.93
CA ALA A 272 15.01 20.58 -12.03
C ALA A 272 14.95 21.55 -13.22
N ILE A 273 14.68 22.83 -12.95
CA ILE A 273 14.56 23.87 -13.98
C ILE A 273 15.88 24.04 -14.73
N LYS A 274 17.02 24.14 -14.02
CA LYS A 274 18.35 24.25 -14.65
C LYS A 274 18.67 23.03 -15.51
N LEU A 275 18.38 21.84 -14.99
CA LEU A 275 18.53 20.58 -15.70
C LEU A 275 17.72 20.60 -17.01
N VAL A 276 16.44 20.94 -16.96
CA VAL A 276 15.58 21.02 -18.16
C VAL A 276 16.05 22.10 -19.13
N LYS A 277 16.48 23.28 -18.64
CA LYS A 277 17.04 24.36 -19.48
C LYS A 277 18.41 24.04 -20.07
N GLY A 278 19.07 22.98 -19.59
CA GLY A 278 20.43 22.64 -20.01
C GLY A 278 21.43 23.69 -19.57
N GLU A 279 21.17 24.31 -18.43
CA GLU A 279 22.07 25.23 -17.74
C GLU A 279 23.05 24.44 -16.86
N GLU A 280 24.12 25.10 -16.43
CA GLU A 280 25.01 24.52 -15.43
C GLU A 280 24.35 24.53 -14.04
N PHE A 281 24.52 23.43 -13.31
CA PHE A 281 24.04 23.29 -11.94
C PHE A 281 25.04 22.52 -11.08
N ILE A 282 24.94 22.71 -9.76
CA ILE A 282 25.80 22.01 -8.79
C ILE A 282 25.00 20.88 -8.16
N ASN A 283 25.35 19.64 -8.49
CA ASN A 283 24.80 18.42 -7.91
C ASN A 283 25.65 17.99 -6.72
N GLY A 284 25.20 18.32 -5.50
CA GLY A 284 26.02 18.17 -4.29
C GLY A 284 27.26 19.05 -4.37
N THR A 285 28.39 18.48 -4.75
CA THR A 285 29.67 19.18 -4.95
C THR A 285 30.12 19.25 -6.40
N THR A 286 29.38 18.63 -7.32
CA THR A 286 29.82 18.44 -8.70
C THR A 286 29.12 19.43 -9.63
N LEU A 287 29.89 20.22 -10.38
CA LEU A 287 29.35 21.05 -11.46
C LEU A 287 28.98 20.15 -12.65
N GLN A 288 27.73 20.23 -13.09
CA GLN A 288 27.18 19.40 -14.16
C GLN A 288 26.32 20.21 -15.12
N ARG A 289 26.11 19.65 -16.31
CA ARG A 289 25.19 20.13 -17.34
C ARG A 289 24.67 18.92 -18.09
N VAL A 290 23.37 18.89 -18.36
CA VAL A 290 22.76 17.90 -19.27
C VAL A 290 22.40 18.60 -20.58
N GLU A 291 22.74 18.00 -21.72
CA GLU A 291 22.42 18.56 -23.03
C GLU A 291 20.97 18.22 -23.43
N GLU A 292 20.63 16.95 -23.29
CA GLU A 292 19.31 16.38 -23.54
C GLU A 292 18.47 16.33 -22.26
N VAL A 293 17.18 16.63 -22.39
CA VAL A 293 16.23 16.52 -21.28
C VAL A 293 15.96 15.04 -21.02
N PRO A 294 16.04 14.54 -19.78
CA PRO A 294 15.71 13.16 -19.47
C PRO A 294 14.25 12.88 -19.81
N ARG A 295 13.99 11.70 -20.40
CA ARG A 295 12.64 11.25 -20.75
C ARG A 295 11.82 10.89 -19.52
N LEU A 296 12.46 10.50 -18.42
CA LEU A 296 11.82 10.39 -17.11
C LEU A 296 12.52 11.34 -16.12
N LEU A 297 11.82 12.38 -15.68
CA LEU A 297 12.24 13.27 -14.60
C LEU A 297 11.32 13.08 -13.40
N THR A 298 11.87 12.74 -12.23
CA THR A 298 11.10 12.69 -10.98
C THR A 298 11.60 13.73 -9.99
N ILE A 299 10.71 14.34 -9.21
CA ILE A 299 11.00 15.39 -8.24
C ILE A 299 10.25 15.04 -6.96
N TYR A 300 10.97 14.97 -5.84
CA TYR A 300 10.38 14.74 -4.52
C TYR A 300 10.63 15.96 -3.64
N VAL A 301 9.57 16.52 -3.04
CA VAL A 301 9.63 17.60 -2.05
C VAL A 301 8.88 17.18 -0.78
N ASP A 302 9.39 17.54 0.39
CA ASP A 302 8.91 17.10 1.72
C ASP A 302 8.51 18.27 2.64
N ASP A 303 8.50 19.50 2.11
CA ASP A 303 8.17 20.72 2.84
C ASP A 303 6.75 20.66 3.43
N VAL A 304 5.77 20.22 2.64
CA VAL A 304 4.36 20.13 3.04
C VAL A 304 4.16 19.11 4.17
N ASP A 305 4.76 17.92 4.06
CA ASP A 305 4.72 16.90 5.12
C ASP A 305 5.35 17.41 6.43
N GLY A 306 6.58 17.94 6.36
CA GLY A 306 7.30 18.43 7.53
C GLY A 306 6.53 19.54 8.27
N LEU A 307 5.95 20.49 7.52
CA LEU A 307 5.10 21.55 8.08
C LEU A 307 3.77 20.99 8.60
N GLY A 308 3.19 20.02 7.89
CA GLY A 308 1.95 19.34 8.25
C GLY A 308 2.06 18.58 9.57
N HIS A 309 3.18 17.88 9.79
CA HIS A 309 3.49 17.22 11.05
C HIS A 309 3.54 18.18 12.24
N ASN A 310 4.16 19.35 12.03
CA ASN A 310 4.26 20.41 13.02
C ASN A 310 4.91 19.95 14.35
N TYR A 311 5.93 19.10 14.27
CA TYR A 311 6.69 18.65 15.44
C TYR A 311 7.82 19.62 15.82
N GLU A 312 8.38 20.31 14.83
CA GLU A 312 9.54 21.19 14.98
C GLU A 312 9.56 22.30 13.91
N THR A 313 10.62 23.10 13.89
CA THR A 313 10.87 24.07 12.82
C THR A 313 11.34 23.32 11.58
N VAL A 314 10.68 23.55 10.44
CA VAL A 314 11.00 22.91 9.15
C VAL A 314 11.37 24.01 8.17
N TYR A 315 12.52 23.88 7.50
CA TYR A 315 13.00 24.82 6.47
C TYR A 315 12.93 26.31 6.88
N GLY A 316 13.35 26.60 8.12
CA GLY A 316 13.31 27.94 8.70
C GLY A 316 11.93 28.43 9.15
N ILE A 317 10.85 27.68 8.88
CA ILE A 317 9.48 28.01 9.27
C ILE A 317 9.22 27.42 10.66
N ARG A 318 8.90 28.30 11.61
CA ARG A 318 8.70 27.91 13.02
C ARG A 318 7.45 27.06 13.17
N ARG A 319 7.55 26.01 13.98
CA ARG A 319 6.42 25.23 14.49
C ARG A 319 5.26 26.13 14.98
N ALA A 320 4.05 25.87 14.49
CA ALA A 320 2.83 26.54 14.89
C ALA A 320 2.35 26.07 16.28
N SER A 321 1.72 26.97 17.03
CA SER A 321 1.18 26.67 18.37
C SER A 321 -0.30 26.26 18.38
N ASN A 322 -1.00 26.42 17.26
CA ASN A 322 -2.40 26.08 17.06
C ASN A 322 -2.64 25.56 15.63
N GLU A 323 -3.82 24.98 15.42
CA GLU A 323 -4.17 24.33 14.16
C GLU A 323 -4.24 25.31 12.98
N GLU A 324 -4.83 26.48 13.17
CA GLU A 324 -4.88 27.52 12.14
C GLU A 324 -3.48 27.92 11.66
N GLY A 325 -2.54 28.15 12.58
CA GLY A 325 -1.16 28.47 12.22
C GLY A 325 -0.45 27.31 11.51
N ARG A 326 -0.79 26.06 11.83
CA ARG A 326 -0.25 24.88 11.14
C ARG A 326 -0.73 24.85 9.69
N ILE A 327 -2.03 25.04 9.48
CA ILE A 327 -2.63 25.11 8.14
C ILE A 327 -2.01 26.27 7.34
N ASN A 328 -1.89 27.47 7.92
CA ASN A 328 -1.30 28.62 7.23
C ASN A 328 0.15 28.38 6.78
N ASN A 329 0.96 27.70 7.60
CA ASN A 329 2.32 27.32 7.21
C ASN A 329 2.31 26.38 5.98
N VAL A 330 1.40 25.41 5.96
CA VAL A 330 1.26 24.46 4.83
C VAL A 330 0.77 25.18 3.57
N LEU A 331 -0.24 26.04 3.67
CA LEU A 331 -0.79 26.79 2.53
C LEU A 331 0.25 27.72 1.90
N ALA A 332 1.09 28.38 2.69
CA ALA A 332 2.19 29.20 2.18
C ALA A 332 3.24 28.37 1.39
N ALA A 333 3.51 27.13 1.81
CA ALA A 333 4.40 26.25 1.05
C ALA A 333 3.76 25.81 -0.28
N ILE A 334 2.46 25.52 -0.29
CA ILE A 334 1.70 25.17 -1.50
C ILE A 334 1.65 26.33 -2.50
N GLU A 335 1.48 27.57 -2.04
CA GLU A 335 1.53 28.78 -2.88
C GLU A 335 2.88 28.91 -3.60
N GLU A 336 4.00 28.71 -2.90
CA GLU A 336 5.32 28.73 -3.55
C GLU A 336 5.51 27.55 -4.53
N LEU A 337 4.95 26.36 -4.23
CA LEU A 337 4.98 25.23 -5.15
C LEU A 337 4.21 25.50 -6.44
N ASP A 338 3.06 26.17 -6.37
CA ASP A 338 2.26 26.57 -7.55
C ASP A 338 3.12 27.34 -8.56
N ASP A 339 3.86 28.35 -8.09
CA ASP A 339 4.77 29.15 -8.90
C ASP A 339 5.98 28.36 -9.42
N LEU A 340 6.58 27.50 -8.60
CA LEU A 340 7.73 26.69 -8.99
C LEU A 340 7.36 25.65 -10.06
N ILE A 341 6.18 25.05 -9.96
CA ILE A 341 5.64 24.11 -10.95
C ILE A 341 5.41 24.84 -12.27
N ASN A 342 4.82 26.04 -12.25
CA ASN A 342 4.63 26.83 -13.46
C ASN A 342 5.96 27.19 -14.14
N GLN A 343 7.00 27.55 -13.36
CA GLN A 343 8.34 27.80 -13.90
C GLN A 343 8.95 26.57 -14.57
N LEU A 344 8.77 25.37 -13.98
CA LEU A 344 9.21 24.12 -14.59
C LEU A 344 8.46 23.83 -15.89
N VAL A 345 7.13 23.96 -15.89
CA VAL A 345 6.32 23.79 -17.11
C VAL A 345 6.76 24.74 -18.22
N ASN A 346 7.07 26.00 -17.88
CA ASN A 346 7.58 26.98 -18.84
C ASN A 346 8.94 26.58 -19.41
N ALA A 347 9.84 25.97 -18.61
CA ALA A 347 11.10 25.43 -19.13
C ALA A 347 10.88 24.34 -20.20
N TYR A 348 9.89 23.45 -20.02
CA TYR A 348 9.51 22.46 -21.04
C TYR A 348 8.89 23.10 -22.29
N LYS A 349 8.10 24.17 -22.14
CA LYS A 349 7.55 24.94 -23.27
C LYS A 349 8.66 25.64 -24.06
N GLU A 350 9.61 26.29 -23.38
CA GLU A 350 10.78 26.95 -23.97
C GLU A 350 11.68 25.97 -24.75
N ARG A 351 11.79 24.72 -24.26
CA ARG A 351 12.48 23.63 -24.95
C ARG A 351 11.69 23.06 -26.15
N GLY A 352 10.44 23.44 -26.35
CA GLY A 352 9.61 22.97 -27.46
C GLY A 352 9.16 21.51 -27.34
N ILE A 353 9.18 20.94 -26.14
CA ILE A 353 8.84 19.51 -25.88
C ILE A 353 7.57 19.33 -25.05
N TYR A 354 6.90 20.43 -24.66
CA TYR A 354 5.65 20.37 -23.89
C TYR A 354 4.57 19.50 -24.57
N ASN A 355 4.48 19.53 -25.90
CA ASN A 355 3.51 18.73 -26.66
C ASN A 355 3.76 17.20 -26.57
N LYS A 356 4.96 16.79 -26.14
CA LYS A 356 5.38 15.40 -25.93
C LYS A 356 5.51 15.04 -24.45
N THR A 357 5.10 15.93 -23.54
CA THR A 357 5.30 15.76 -22.10
C THR A 357 3.98 15.50 -21.40
N ALA A 358 3.98 14.55 -20.46
CA ALA A 358 2.95 14.39 -19.45
C ALA A 358 3.54 14.70 -18.06
N PHE A 359 2.91 15.62 -17.35
CA PHE A 359 3.21 15.98 -15.97
C PHE A 359 2.24 15.22 -15.06
N PHE A 360 2.78 14.56 -14.04
CA PHE A 360 2.05 13.86 -13.00
C PHE A 360 2.37 14.55 -11.68
N ILE A 361 1.38 15.20 -11.07
CA ILE A 361 1.50 15.84 -9.76
C ILE A 361 0.62 15.09 -8.79
N THR A 362 1.22 14.54 -7.73
CA THR A 362 0.49 13.91 -6.64
C THR A 362 1.36 13.86 -5.38
N THR A 363 0.97 13.03 -4.42
CA THR A 363 1.61 12.81 -3.12
C THR A 363 1.54 11.32 -2.77
N ASP A 364 2.37 10.88 -1.85
CA ASP A 364 2.23 9.58 -1.18
C ASP A 364 1.04 9.54 -0.25
N HIS A 365 0.79 10.57 0.55
CA HIS A 365 -0.32 10.58 1.49
C HIS A 365 -0.84 11.99 1.78
N GLY A 366 -1.97 12.04 2.48
CA GLY A 366 -2.49 13.25 3.10
C GLY A 366 -1.89 13.46 4.48
N MET A 367 -2.66 14.14 5.34
CA MET A 367 -2.23 14.50 6.69
C MET A 367 -3.45 14.66 7.59
N THR A 368 -3.56 13.80 8.61
CA THR A 368 -4.66 13.84 9.59
C THR A 368 -4.26 14.68 10.81
N PRO A 369 -5.06 15.69 11.19
CA PRO A 369 -4.82 16.43 12.42
C PRO A 369 -5.09 15.57 13.65
N PHE A 370 -4.24 15.69 14.67
CA PHE A 370 -4.42 15.01 15.94
C PHE A 370 -4.03 15.85 17.15
N GLY A 371 -4.56 15.44 18.31
CA GLY A 371 -4.42 16.19 19.54
C GLY A 371 -5.35 17.40 19.60
N ASP A 372 -5.17 18.21 20.65
CA ASP A 372 -5.96 19.42 20.84
C ASP A 372 -5.62 20.48 19.77
N THR A 373 -6.57 21.32 19.34
CA THR A 373 -6.30 22.38 18.34
C THR A 373 -5.28 23.42 18.80
N SER A 374 -5.07 23.52 20.11
CA SER A 374 -4.10 24.40 20.77
C SER A 374 -3.81 23.83 22.16
N TRP A 375 -2.84 24.39 22.89
CA TRP A 375 -2.54 23.92 24.25
C TRP A 375 -3.77 24.03 25.15
N ASN A 376 -4.27 22.89 25.62
CA ASN A 376 -5.36 22.84 26.58
C ASN A 376 -5.08 21.72 27.59
N PRO A 377 -4.70 21.98 28.86
CA PRO A 377 -4.35 20.98 29.88
C PRO A 377 -5.50 20.03 30.29
N PHE A 378 -6.72 20.28 29.83
CA PHE A 378 -7.90 19.44 30.07
C PHE A 378 -8.57 18.96 28.77
N GLY A 379 -7.93 19.18 27.62
CA GLY A 379 -8.45 18.80 26.32
C GLY A 379 -8.64 17.29 26.18
N GLU A 380 -9.69 16.90 25.45
CA GLU A 380 -10.09 15.50 25.28
C GLU A 380 -9.14 14.74 24.35
N TYR A 381 -8.60 15.44 23.34
CA TYR A 381 -7.82 14.85 22.26
C TYR A 381 -6.33 14.79 22.55
N GLY A 382 -5.83 15.59 23.49
CA GLY A 382 -4.39 15.74 23.69
C GLY A 382 -3.66 14.50 24.21
N LYS A 383 -4.36 13.47 24.74
CA LYS A 383 -3.74 12.25 25.27
C LYS A 383 -4.02 11.04 24.39
N SER A 384 -3.08 10.11 24.40
CA SER A 384 -3.19 8.85 23.67
C SER A 384 -4.33 7.96 24.18
N LYS A 385 -4.94 7.21 23.25
CA LYS A 385 -6.00 6.23 23.51
C LYS A 385 -5.53 4.78 23.54
N TRP A 386 -4.22 4.52 23.42
CA TRP A 386 -3.74 3.14 23.46
C TRP A 386 -3.96 2.47 24.83
N PRO A 387 -3.93 3.18 25.99
CA PRO A 387 -4.30 2.57 27.28
C PRO A 387 -5.76 2.12 27.33
N GLU A 388 -6.68 2.92 26.79
CA GLU A 388 -8.10 2.56 26.68
C GLU A 388 -8.29 1.37 25.73
N LEU A 389 -7.54 1.31 24.62
CA LEU A 389 -7.56 0.16 23.70
C LEU A 389 -7.08 -1.13 24.40
N ARG A 390 -6.00 -1.05 25.19
CA ARG A 390 -5.51 -2.17 26.02
C ARG A 390 -6.61 -2.66 26.97
N ASP A 391 -7.26 -1.73 27.67
CA ASP A 391 -8.29 -2.07 28.65
C ASP A 391 -9.51 -2.68 27.96
N LYS A 392 -9.88 -2.18 26.77
CA LYS A 392 -10.94 -2.76 25.94
C LYS A 392 -10.62 -4.19 25.46
N LEU A 393 -9.39 -4.43 24.99
CA LEU A 393 -8.95 -5.78 24.62
C LEU A 393 -9.12 -6.75 25.79
N LYS A 394 -8.72 -6.33 27.00
CA LYS A 394 -8.85 -7.14 28.22
C LYS A 394 -10.31 -7.35 28.65
N GLU A 395 -11.18 -6.37 28.43
CA GLU A 395 -12.64 -6.50 28.65
C GLU A 395 -13.26 -7.54 27.71
N ILE A 396 -12.91 -7.49 26.42
CA ILE A 396 -13.38 -8.45 25.41
C ILE A 396 -12.98 -9.88 25.79
N ASN A 397 -11.72 -10.06 26.21
CA ASN A 397 -11.25 -11.33 26.72
C ASN A 397 -10.11 -11.09 27.72
N SER A 398 -10.30 -11.54 28.96
CA SER A 398 -9.30 -11.38 30.03
C SER A 398 -7.94 -12.03 29.76
N SER A 399 -7.86 -12.95 28.78
CA SER A 399 -6.60 -13.54 28.30
C SER A 399 -5.85 -12.69 27.27
N TYR A 400 -6.44 -11.59 26.79
CA TYR A 400 -5.77 -10.63 25.92
C TYR A 400 -4.86 -9.71 26.74
N ILE A 401 -3.58 -10.04 26.73
CA ILE A 401 -2.49 -9.30 27.37
C ILE A 401 -1.81 -8.52 26.24
N PHE A 402 -2.19 -7.25 26.12
CA PHE A 402 -1.71 -6.35 25.09
C PHE A 402 -0.37 -5.71 25.46
N GLU A 403 0.54 -5.69 24.49
CA GLU A 403 1.80 -4.97 24.58
C GLU A 403 2.03 -4.12 23.32
N TYR A 404 2.25 -2.82 23.52
CA TYR A 404 2.60 -1.90 22.44
C TYR A 404 4.12 -1.88 22.26
N LEU A 405 4.58 -2.46 21.15
CA LEU A 405 5.99 -2.64 20.83
C LEU A 405 6.43 -1.71 19.69
N GLY A 406 7.74 -1.47 19.59
CA GLY A 406 8.34 -0.77 18.46
C GLY A 406 9.52 -1.53 17.87
N PRO A 407 10.26 -0.91 16.94
CA PRO A 407 11.24 -1.61 16.11
C PRO A 407 12.30 -2.35 16.92
N GLY A 408 12.49 -3.64 16.63
CA GLY A 408 13.46 -4.49 17.29
C GLY A 408 13.03 -5.04 18.66
N ASP A 409 11.91 -4.58 19.21
CA ASP A 409 11.39 -5.11 20.47
C ASP A 409 10.84 -6.52 20.29
N LYS A 410 10.95 -7.33 21.34
CA LYS A 410 10.32 -8.65 21.46
C LYS A 410 9.24 -8.60 22.54
N PRO A 411 8.07 -9.23 22.32
CA PRO A 411 7.03 -9.29 23.33
C PRO A 411 7.49 -10.08 24.56
N LYS A 412 6.90 -9.76 25.71
CA LYS A 412 7.04 -10.56 26.93
C LYS A 412 6.44 -11.95 26.74
N LEU A 413 6.84 -12.88 27.60
CA LEU A 413 6.42 -14.28 27.54
C LEU A 413 4.90 -14.46 27.64
N ASP A 414 4.24 -13.62 28.43
CA ASP A 414 2.80 -13.66 28.68
C ASP A 414 1.98 -12.77 27.73
N THR A 415 2.64 -11.98 26.88
CA THR A 415 1.95 -11.15 25.86
C THR A 415 1.20 -12.05 24.88
N THR A 416 -0.09 -11.77 24.68
CA THR A 416 -0.96 -12.53 23.76
C THR A 416 -1.44 -11.70 22.57
N VAL A 417 -1.40 -10.37 22.68
CA VAL A 417 -1.73 -9.43 21.61
C VAL A 417 -0.60 -8.42 21.46
N VAL A 418 -0.01 -8.32 20.27
CA VAL A 418 1.03 -7.35 19.96
C VAL A 418 0.40 -6.17 19.21
N GLY A 419 0.64 -4.96 19.71
CA GLY A 419 0.29 -3.71 19.07
C GLY A 419 1.50 -3.04 18.43
N VAL A 420 1.34 -2.57 17.19
CA VAL A 420 2.36 -1.80 16.46
C VAL A 420 1.69 -0.62 15.76
N SER A 421 2.28 0.57 15.86
CA SER A 421 1.71 1.83 15.35
C SER A 421 2.82 2.83 15.08
N THR A 422 2.62 3.79 14.16
CA THR A 422 3.53 4.93 13.98
C THR A 422 2.97 6.23 14.57
N GLY A 423 1.70 6.22 14.98
CA GLY A 423 1.13 7.32 15.74
C GLY A 423 -0.38 7.31 15.85
N LEU A 424 -1.09 7.23 14.74
CA LEU A 424 -2.55 7.38 14.71
C LEU A 424 -3.24 6.04 14.86
N GLN A 425 -3.03 5.12 13.93
CA GLN A 425 -3.70 3.83 13.89
C GLN A 425 -2.94 2.74 14.67
N MET A 426 -3.58 1.63 15.01
CA MET A 426 -2.93 0.49 15.71
C MET A 426 -3.12 -0.81 14.93
N LEU A 427 -2.00 -1.41 14.50
CA LEU A 427 -1.97 -2.78 13.98
C LEU A 427 -1.94 -3.75 15.15
N LEU A 428 -2.82 -4.74 15.13
CA LEU A 428 -2.90 -5.79 16.13
C LEU A 428 -2.61 -7.16 15.50
N THR A 429 -1.78 -7.94 16.17
CA THR A 429 -1.51 -9.34 15.82
C THR A 429 -1.68 -10.22 17.06
N PHE A 430 -2.48 -11.28 16.94
CA PHE A 430 -2.70 -12.25 18.02
C PHE A 430 -1.62 -13.33 17.97
N LYS A 431 -0.81 -13.45 19.03
CA LYS A 431 0.42 -14.25 19.04
C LYS A 431 0.14 -15.75 19.07
N ASN A 432 -0.63 -16.22 20.05
CA ASN A 432 -0.69 -17.63 20.43
C ASN A 432 -1.64 -18.48 19.57
N GLN A 433 -2.67 -17.88 18.96
CA GLN A 433 -3.64 -18.58 18.12
C GLN A 433 -3.95 -17.71 16.91
N ARG A 434 -4.09 -18.35 15.74
CA ARG A 434 -4.65 -17.68 14.57
C ARG A 434 -6.15 -17.50 14.77
N MET A 435 -6.59 -16.26 14.81
CA MET A 435 -8.00 -15.91 14.97
C MET A 435 -8.78 -16.25 13.70
N THR A 436 -9.99 -16.80 13.86
CA THR A 436 -10.93 -16.98 12.74
C THR A 436 -11.54 -15.63 12.34
N ASN A 437 -12.13 -15.54 11.15
CA ASN A 437 -12.76 -14.30 10.70
C ASN A 437 -13.94 -13.91 11.61
N GLU A 438 -14.73 -14.86 12.07
CA GLU A 438 -15.85 -14.62 12.99
C GLU A 438 -15.36 -14.06 14.34
N GLN A 439 -14.21 -14.54 14.83
CA GLN A 439 -13.61 -14.00 16.05
C GLN A 439 -13.11 -12.57 15.84
N LEU A 440 -12.48 -12.28 14.69
CA LEU A 440 -12.02 -10.94 14.35
C LEU A 440 -13.21 -9.98 14.16
N ASP A 441 -14.29 -10.42 13.53
CA ASP A 441 -15.52 -9.62 13.34
C ASP A 441 -16.21 -9.33 14.68
N ALA A 442 -16.22 -10.28 15.61
CA ALA A 442 -16.73 -10.06 16.96
C ALA A 442 -15.89 -9.03 17.75
N ILE A 443 -14.55 -9.08 17.61
CA ILE A 443 -13.64 -8.10 18.23
C ILE A 443 -13.84 -6.72 17.60
N LYS A 444 -13.87 -6.62 16.27
CA LYS A 444 -14.20 -5.41 15.51
C LYS A 444 -15.50 -4.79 16.04
N SER A 445 -16.59 -5.56 16.06
CA SER A 445 -17.90 -5.09 16.48
C SER A 445 -17.92 -4.53 17.91
N SER A 446 -17.10 -5.11 18.80
CA SER A 446 -16.96 -4.64 20.19
C SER A 446 -16.11 -3.38 20.31
N MET A 447 -15.01 -3.30 19.55
CA MET A 447 -14.13 -2.13 19.53
C MET A 447 -14.79 -0.91 18.90
N GLU A 448 -15.56 -1.08 17.83
CA GLU A 448 -16.27 0.02 17.15
C GLU A 448 -17.38 0.67 18.00
N GLN A 449 -17.69 0.12 19.19
CA GLN A 449 -18.56 0.79 20.17
C GLN A 449 -17.82 1.86 20.99
N GLU A 450 -16.49 1.87 20.98
CA GLU A 450 -15.70 2.85 21.72
C GLU A 450 -15.80 4.23 21.06
N TYR A 451 -16.01 5.26 21.88
CA TYR A 451 -16.27 6.62 21.36
C TYR A 451 -15.13 7.20 20.52
N TYR A 452 -13.90 6.72 20.72
CA TYR A 452 -12.67 7.18 20.07
C TYR A 452 -12.23 6.33 18.87
N ILE A 453 -12.95 5.26 18.51
CA ILE A 453 -12.63 4.37 17.37
C ILE A 453 -13.59 4.69 16.21
N GLU A 454 -13.05 4.97 15.03
CA GLU A 454 -13.84 5.19 13.80
C GLU A 454 -14.20 3.87 13.15
N GLU A 455 -13.18 3.04 12.92
CA GLU A 455 -13.31 1.79 12.19
C GLU A 455 -12.23 0.81 12.66
N VAL A 456 -12.55 -0.48 12.61
CA VAL A 456 -11.56 -1.55 12.72
C VAL A 456 -11.59 -2.41 11.47
N LEU A 457 -10.50 -2.47 10.71
CA LEU A 457 -10.41 -3.35 9.55
C LEU A 457 -9.91 -4.73 9.97
N THR A 458 -10.61 -5.79 9.56
CA THR A 458 -10.15 -7.16 9.79
C THR A 458 -9.13 -7.60 8.75
N ARG A 459 -8.38 -8.66 9.05
CA ARG A 459 -7.46 -9.31 8.11
C ARG A 459 -8.06 -9.54 6.72
N SER A 460 -9.35 -9.94 6.62
CA SER A 460 -10.00 -10.14 5.33
C SER A 460 -10.16 -8.83 4.55
N GLN A 461 -10.50 -7.74 5.24
CA GLN A 461 -10.65 -6.42 4.64
C GLN A 461 -9.28 -5.85 4.23
N LEU A 462 -8.25 -6.00 5.06
CA LEU A 462 -6.88 -5.63 4.72
C LEU A 462 -6.38 -6.40 3.49
N ASN A 463 -6.68 -7.69 3.38
CA ASN A 463 -6.34 -8.47 2.20
C ASN A 463 -7.04 -7.95 0.92
N GLN A 464 -8.28 -7.47 1.03
CA GLN A 464 -9.02 -6.88 -0.10
C GLN A 464 -8.44 -5.51 -0.50
N LEU A 465 -7.88 -4.77 0.45
CA LEU A 465 -7.11 -3.55 0.20
C LEU A 465 -5.71 -3.80 -0.37
N GLY A 466 -5.33 -5.07 -0.60
CA GLY A 466 -4.00 -5.40 -1.11
C GLY A 466 -2.87 -5.20 -0.10
N VAL A 467 -3.14 -5.35 1.20
CA VAL A 467 -2.10 -5.35 2.24
C VAL A 467 -1.24 -6.62 2.13
N TRP A 468 0.08 -6.49 2.33
CA TRP A 468 0.98 -7.63 2.31
C TRP A 468 0.64 -8.65 3.41
N ARG A 469 0.28 -9.86 2.99
CA ARG A 469 -0.14 -10.94 3.90
C ARG A 469 0.97 -11.43 4.82
N GLY A 470 2.23 -11.35 4.38
CA GLY A 470 3.40 -11.77 5.15
C GLY A 470 3.57 -10.99 6.46
N ALA A 471 3.00 -9.80 6.55
CA ALA A 471 2.98 -8.99 7.77
C ALA A 471 2.13 -9.58 8.90
N ASN A 472 1.26 -10.57 8.62
CA ASN A 472 0.41 -11.24 9.62
C ASN A 472 -0.39 -10.29 10.52
N ILE A 473 -0.96 -9.24 9.92
CA ILE A 473 -1.83 -8.28 10.62
C ILE A 473 -3.23 -8.87 10.75
N ASP A 474 -3.76 -8.91 11.97
CA ASP A 474 -5.10 -9.46 12.23
C ASP A 474 -6.19 -8.37 12.24
N LEU A 475 -5.89 -7.22 12.87
CA LEU A 475 -6.77 -6.05 12.89
C LEU A 475 -5.96 -4.78 12.67
N LEU A 476 -6.59 -3.79 12.02
CA LEU A 476 -6.15 -2.41 12.02
C LEU A 476 -7.22 -1.57 12.73
N VAL A 477 -6.86 -0.92 13.83
CA VAL A 477 -7.75 -0.03 14.59
C VAL A 477 -7.48 1.41 14.16
N ILE A 478 -8.50 2.09 13.62
CA ILE A 478 -8.44 3.47 13.15
C ILE A 478 -9.18 4.35 14.17
N PRO A 479 -8.51 5.33 14.79
CA PRO A 479 -9.18 6.24 15.71
C PRO A 479 -10.09 7.22 14.94
N LYS A 480 -11.08 7.79 15.64
CA LYS A 480 -11.84 8.95 15.13
C LYS A 480 -10.95 10.18 15.00
N ASP A 481 -11.45 11.17 14.23
CA ASP A 481 -10.78 12.45 14.05
C ASP A 481 -10.23 13.00 15.37
N ARG A 482 -8.99 13.48 15.30
CA ARG A 482 -8.14 13.96 16.40
C ARG A 482 -7.69 12.97 17.47
N TYR A 483 -8.36 11.83 17.66
CA TYR A 483 -7.87 10.78 18.54
C TYR A 483 -6.67 10.05 17.92
N HIS A 484 -5.84 9.45 18.77
CA HIS A 484 -4.59 8.85 18.32
C HIS A 484 -4.06 7.80 19.30
N PHE A 485 -3.13 6.98 18.82
CA PHE A 485 -2.40 5.98 19.61
C PHE A 485 -0.92 6.34 19.85
N HIS A 486 -0.51 7.61 19.63
CA HIS A 486 0.87 8.09 19.87
C HIS A 486 1.35 7.88 21.31
N GLY A 487 2.66 8.06 21.53
CA GLY A 487 3.22 8.09 22.88
C GLY A 487 3.29 6.69 23.51
N ARG A 488 3.86 5.72 22.79
CA ARG A 488 4.12 4.36 23.27
C ARG A 488 4.71 4.35 24.68
N ASP A 489 5.79 5.10 24.89
CA ASP A 489 6.52 5.12 26.16
C ASP A 489 5.93 6.10 27.19
N ASN A 490 5.08 7.03 26.75
CA ASN A 490 4.43 8.02 27.62
C ASN A 490 3.04 8.40 27.08
N PRO A 491 1.99 7.63 27.41
CA PRO A 491 0.62 7.93 26.97
C PRO A 491 0.05 9.22 27.58
N ASN A 492 0.69 9.74 28.64
CA ASN A 492 0.29 10.98 29.29
C ASN A 492 0.90 12.23 28.64
N ARG A 493 1.87 12.08 27.72
CA ARG A 493 2.37 13.19 26.90
C ARG A 493 1.19 13.82 26.16
N ARG A 494 1.17 15.16 26.13
CA ARG A 494 0.10 15.90 25.47
C ARG A 494 0.52 16.38 24.09
N TYR A 495 -0.39 16.25 23.13
CA TYR A 495 -0.22 16.65 21.75
C TYR A 495 -1.20 17.78 21.40
N GLN A 496 -0.75 18.70 20.56
CA GLN A 496 -1.57 19.81 20.10
C GLN A 496 -1.15 20.20 18.69
N ALA A 497 -2.11 20.66 17.88
CA ALA A 497 -1.90 21.17 16.54
C ALA A 497 -0.88 20.33 15.77
N SER A 498 -1.02 19.00 15.84
CA SER A 498 -0.06 18.06 15.27
C SER A 498 -0.72 17.37 14.08
N GLY A 499 0.07 17.04 13.07
CA GLY A 499 -0.38 16.22 11.95
C GLY A 499 0.35 14.88 11.95
N GLN A 500 -0.35 13.83 11.54
CA GLN A 500 0.26 12.53 11.23
C GLN A 500 -0.55 11.86 10.13
N HIS A 501 0.03 10.91 9.41
CA HIS A 501 -0.56 10.37 8.20
C HIS A 501 -0.86 8.87 8.25
N ASP A 502 -0.37 8.10 9.25
CA ASP A 502 -0.59 6.64 9.40
C ASP A 502 -2.03 6.26 9.81
N THR A 503 -2.99 6.58 8.96
CA THR A 503 -4.40 6.28 9.14
C THR A 503 -5.11 6.18 7.80
N MET A 504 -6.24 5.47 7.78
CA MET A 504 -7.13 5.38 6.62
C MET A 504 -8.28 6.39 6.66
N LEU A 505 -8.26 7.33 7.63
CA LEU A 505 -9.17 8.48 7.62
C LEU A 505 -9.03 9.29 6.33
N SER A 506 -10.13 9.87 5.85
CA SER A 506 -10.17 10.63 4.60
C SER A 506 -9.11 11.75 4.52
N SER A 507 -8.79 12.42 5.62
CA SER A 507 -7.75 13.46 5.69
C SER A 507 -6.33 12.96 5.38
N SER A 508 -6.04 11.67 5.59
CA SER A 508 -4.79 11.03 5.15
C SER A 508 -4.96 10.28 3.83
N LYS A 509 -6.15 9.73 3.58
CA LYS A 509 -6.41 8.84 2.46
C LYS A 509 -6.65 9.60 1.15
N ASN A 510 -7.48 10.64 1.18
CA ASN A 510 -7.82 11.44 0.01
C ASN A 510 -6.75 12.50 -0.25
N ILE A 511 -6.14 12.42 -1.42
CA ILE A 511 -4.91 13.13 -1.76
C ILE A 511 -5.04 13.94 -3.03
N TYR A 512 -4.19 14.94 -3.19
CA TYR A 512 -4.14 15.73 -4.42
C TYR A 512 -3.63 14.90 -5.62
N GLY A 513 -4.26 15.07 -6.77
CA GLY A 513 -3.90 14.38 -8.01
C GLY A 513 -4.25 15.18 -9.27
N LEU A 514 -3.25 15.44 -10.10
CA LEU A 514 -3.41 16.13 -11.38
C LEU A 514 -2.44 15.54 -12.41
N ILE A 515 -2.95 15.24 -13.60
CA ILE A 515 -2.13 14.85 -14.76
C ILE A 515 -2.44 15.81 -15.90
N PHE A 516 -1.44 16.43 -16.52
CA PHE A 516 -1.65 17.39 -17.62
C PHE A 516 -0.45 17.40 -18.58
N GLY A 517 -0.57 18.11 -19.70
CA GLY A 517 0.47 18.23 -20.71
C GLY A 517 -0.01 17.86 -22.11
N GLY A 518 0.89 17.92 -23.10
CA GLY A 518 0.51 17.76 -24.51
C GLY A 518 -0.02 16.37 -24.91
N LEU A 519 0.31 15.35 -24.13
CA LEU A 519 -0.13 13.97 -24.37
C LEU A 519 -1.46 13.62 -23.69
N VAL A 520 -1.97 14.51 -22.82
CA VAL A 520 -3.05 14.21 -21.88
C VAL A 520 -4.37 14.78 -22.40
N LYS A 521 -5.49 14.09 -22.13
CA LYS A 521 -6.84 14.63 -22.36
C LYS A 521 -7.03 15.87 -21.49
N THR A 522 -7.70 16.88 -22.03
CA THR A 522 -7.93 18.16 -21.33
C THR A 522 -9.35 18.25 -20.77
N ASP A 523 -9.56 19.10 -19.77
CA ASP A 523 -10.87 19.40 -19.18
C ASP A 523 -11.63 18.14 -18.72
N LEU A 524 -10.92 17.22 -18.05
CA LEU A 524 -11.49 15.98 -17.53
C LEU A 524 -11.37 15.93 -16.01
N VAL A 525 -12.49 15.63 -15.34
CA VAL A 525 -12.51 15.38 -13.90
C VAL A 525 -12.93 13.94 -13.65
N ILE A 526 -12.05 13.18 -12.99
CA ILE A 526 -12.33 11.82 -12.53
C ILE A 526 -12.89 11.89 -11.11
N ASN A 527 -14.16 11.51 -10.98
CA ASN A 527 -14.86 11.48 -9.69
C ASN A 527 -14.83 10.10 -9.02
N ASP A 528 -14.59 9.05 -9.82
CA ASP A 528 -14.45 7.69 -9.31
C ASP A 528 -13.19 7.56 -8.44
N GLN A 529 -13.22 6.63 -7.50
CA GLN A 529 -12.06 6.37 -6.66
C GLN A 529 -10.92 5.78 -7.49
N VAL A 530 -9.75 6.42 -7.44
CA VAL A 530 -8.54 5.96 -8.12
C VAL A 530 -7.43 5.70 -7.10
N SER A 531 -6.65 4.65 -7.32
CA SER A 531 -5.44 4.38 -6.53
C SER A 531 -4.29 5.24 -7.02
N VAL A 532 -3.51 5.81 -6.11
CA VAL A 532 -2.27 6.53 -6.46
C VAL A 532 -1.26 5.63 -7.17
N ALA A 533 -1.27 4.31 -6.94
CA ALA A 533 -0.39 3.38 -7.63
C ALA A 533 -0.68 3.30 -9.15
N SER A 534 -1.90 3.63 -9.59
CA SER A 534 -2.23 3.75 -11.01
C SER A 534 -1.36 4.78 -11.74
N PHE A 535 -0.82 5.79 -11.04
CA PHE A 535 0.11 6.77 -11.64
C PHE A 535 1.38 6.10 -12.17
N GLY A 536 1.93 5.10 -11.47
CA GLY A 536 3.07 4.31 -11.96
C GLY A 536 2.82 3.64 -13.30
N VAL A 537 1.64 3.04 -13.43
CA VAL A 537 1.21 2.34 -14.65
C VAL A 537 1.05 3.33 -15.80
N MET A 538 0.40 4.46 -15.54
CA MET A 538 0.20 5.50 -16.55
C MET A 538 1.51 6.17 -16.97
N MET A 539 2.46 6.39 -16.06
CA MET A 539 3.80 6.88 -16.40
C MET A 539 4.55 5.90 -17.31
N ALA A 540 4.52 4.59 -16.99
CA ALA A 540 5.13 3.57 -17.82
C ALA A 540 4.49 3.51 -19.23
N GLU A 541 3.16 3.67 -19.32
CA GLU A 541 2.43 3.74 -20.59
C GLU A 541 2.89 4.92 -21.48
N VAL A 542 3.08 6.10 -20.88
CA VAL A 542 3.60 7.29 -21.60
C VAL A 542 5.00 7.02 -22.15
N LEU A 543 5.86 6.38 -21.36
CA LEU A 543 7.21 6.01 -21.78
C LEU A 543 7.23 4.85 -22.79
N GLY A 544 6.09 4.20 -23.01
CA GLY A 544 5.93 3.12 -23.96
C GLY A 544 6.44 1.79 -23.43
N PHE A 545 6.15 1.43 -22.18
CA PHE A 545 6.36 0.09 -21.64
C PHE A 545 5.34 -0.26 -20.54
N LYS A 546 5.39 -1.51 -20.03
CA LYS A 546 4.62 -1.96 -18.87
C LYS A 546 5.57 -2.35 -17.74
N LEU A 547 5.18 -2.05 -16.51
CA LEU A 547 5.89 -2.50 -15.30
C LEU A 547 5.61 -3.99 -15.08
N ARG A 548 6.65 -4.76 -14.74
CA ARG A 548 6.55 -6.22 -14.58
C ARG A 548 5.52 -6.63 -13.52
N ASP A 549 5.59 -5.98 -12.36
CA ASP A 549 4.87 -6.40 -11.16
C ASP A 549 3.64 -5.54 -10.87
N ALA A 550 3.24 -4.69 -11.82
CA ALA A 550 2.07 -3.84 -11.65
C ALA A 550 0.80 -4.69 -11.53
N THR A 551 -0.03 -4.34 -10.53
CA THR A 551 -1.31 -4.99 -10.26
C THR A 551 -2.48 -4.01 -10.27
N THR A 552 -2.22 -2.71 -10.29
CA THR A 552 -3.25 -1.68 -10.47
C THR A 552 -3.52 -1.42 -11.94
N GLU A 553 -4.73 -0.98 -12.27
CA GLU A 553 -5.08 -0.60 -13.62
C GLU A 553 -4.70 0.85 -13.91
N GLY A 554 -4.22 1.12 -15.12
CA GLY A 554 -4.08 2.48 -15.64
C GLY A 554 -5.42 3.01 -16.15
N LEU A 555 -5.50 4.31 -16.41
CA LEU A 555 -6.70 4.93 -16.99
C LEU A 555 -6.43 5.35 -18.43
N ASP A 556 -7.43 5.23 -19.30
CA ASP A 556 -7.39 5.79 -20.65
C ASP A 556 -7.57 7.32 -20.59
N ILE A 557 -6.48 8.03 -20.31
CA ILE A 557 -6.45 9.49 -20.15
C ILE A 557 -5.51 10.20 -21.13
N PHE A 558 -4.88 9.46 -22.03
CA PHE A 558 -3.98 10.02 -23.03
C PHE A 558 -4.69 10.21 -24.37
N ASN A 559 -4.26 11.22 -25.13
CA ASN A 559 -4.74 11.39 -26.50
C ASN A 559 -4.29 10.18 -27.33
N ASN A 560 -5.15 9.68 -28.21
CA ASN A 560 -4.77 8.65 -29.17
C ASN A 560 -3.64 9.21 -30.05
N THR A 561 -2.41 8.76 -29.80
CA THR A 561 -1.22 9.11 -30.59
C THR A 561 -1.08 8.21 -31.80
#